data_AF-A0A7W5CB38-F1
#
_entry.id   AF-A0A7W5CB38-F1
#
_cell.length_a   1.000
_cell.length_b   1.000
_cell.length_c   1.000
_cell.angle_alpha   90.00
_cell.angle_beta   90.00
_cell.angle_gamma   90.00
#
_symmetry.space_group_name_H-M   'P 1'
#
loop_
_entity.id
_entity.type
_entity.pdbx_description
1 polymer ?
#
loop_
_entity_poly.entity_id
_entity_poly.type
_entity_poly.pdbx_seq_one_letter_code
_entity_poly.pdbx_strand_id
1 'polypeptide(L)'
;MISICSTIFVVLLGLAGGLAVGSGLVALLIVLDLIPRLAQVANAYRMSIWFETAVICGSLYWTFADFMNWKLSMPSGIFLSGAGLIDGMFVGMLAAALTEVMNVLPILAKRMNLSSYMVALVMAMVLGKTLGSLFDWLVFQW
;
A
#
# COMPACT_ATOMS: atom_id res chain seq x y z
N MET A 1 -40.83 3.38 -9.96
CA MET A 1 -39.94 4.51 -9.60
C MET A 1 -38.97 4.15 -8.47
N ILE A 2 -39.42 3.53 -7.37
CA ILE A 2 -38.55 3.10 -6.26
C ILE A 2 -37.38 2.20 -6.71
N SER A 3 -37.60 1.26 -7.63
CA SER A 3 -36.55 0.33 -8.09
C SER A 3 -35.40 1.03 -8.82
N ILE A 4 -35.70 2.06 -9.63
CA ILE A 4 -34.68 2.84 -10.37
C ILE A 4 -33.83 3.65 -9.39
N CYS A 5 -34.46 4.25 -8.37
CA CYS A 5 -33.76 5.00 -7.34
C CYS A 5 -32.80 4.09 -6.54
N SER A 6 -33.26 2.88 -6.20
CA SER A 6 -32.41 1.87 -5.54
C SER A 6 -31.22 1.45 -6.40
N THR A 7 -31.41 1.22 -7.70
CA THR A 7 -30.30 0.83 -8.60
C THR A 7 -29.27 1.95 -8.72
N ILE A 8 -29.71 3.20 -8.87
CA ILE A 8 -28.80 4.36 -8.93
C ILE A 8 -28.02 4.48 -7.63
N PHE A 9 -28.67 4.31 -6.48
CA PHE A 9 -27.99 4.36 -5.18
C PHE A 9 -26.93 3.27 -5.03
N VAL A 10 -27.22 2.03 -5.44
CA VAL A 10 -26.25 0.93 -5.41
C VAL A 10 -25.05 1.20 -6.34
N VAL A 11 -25.28 1.75 -7.53
CA VAL A 11 -24.19 2.14 -8.44
C VAL A 11 -23.32 3.24 -7.83
N LEU A 12 -23.94 4.25 -7.19
CA LEU A 12 -23.22 5.34 -6.54
C LEU A 12 -22.40 4.85 -5.34
N LEU A 13 -22.95 3.92 -4.56
CA LEU A 13 -22.28 3.32 -3.41
C LEU A 13 -21.11 2.44 -3.86
N GLY A 14 -21.28 1.66 -4.94
CA GLY A 14 -20.20 0.89 -5.57
C GLY A 14 -19.08 1.78 -6.11
N LEU A 15 -19.41 2.89 -6.79
CA LEU A 15 -18.44 3.88 -7.27
C LEU A 15 -17.69 4.55 -6.11
N ALA A 16 -18.41 4.96 -5.06
CA ALA A 16 -17.80 5.58 -3.88
C ALA A 16 -16.84 4.61 -3.17
N GLY A 17 -17.25 3.36 -2.98
CA GLY A 17 -16.41 2.32 -2.40
C GLY A 17 -15.16 2.05 -3.24
N GLY A 18 -15.31 1.92 -4.56
CA GLY A 18 -14.19 1.71 -5.48
C GLY A 18 -13.21 2.88 -5.48
N LEU A 19 -13.70 4.13 -5.48
CA LEU A 19 -12.84 5.32 -5.40
C LEU A 19 -12.13 5.41 -4.05
N ALA A 20 -12.80 5.10 -2.94
CA ALA A 20 -12.19 5.09 -1.61
C ALA A 20 -11.06 4.06 -1.49
N VAL A 21 -11.29 2.83 -1.94
CA VAL A 21 -10.27 1.77 -1.89
C VAL A 21 -9.12 2.04 -2.86
N GLY A 22 -9.43 2.45 -4.09
CA GLY A 22 -8.43 2.76 -5.11
C GLY A 22 -7.53 3.93 -4.71
N SER A 23 -8.11 5.02 -4.20
CA SER A 23 -7.34 6.16 -3.70
C SER A 23 -6.48 5.79 -2.49
N GLY A 24 -6.97 4.94 -1.58
CA GLY A 24 -6.18 4.43 -0.45
C GLY A 24 -4.96 3.62 -0.90
N LEU A 25 -5.13 2.74 -1.88
CA LEU A 25 -4.03 1.95 -2.44
C LEU A 25 -2.98 2.85 -3.12
N VAL A 26 -3.42 3.78 -3.98
CA VAL A 26 -2.51 4.70 -4.68
C VAL A 26 -1.79 5.63 -3.69
N ALA A 27 -2.50 6.15 -2.68
CA ALA A 27 -1.90 6.98 -1.63
C ALA A 27 -0.80 6.22 -0.88
N LEU A 28 -1.03 4.96 -0.50
CA LEU A 28 -0.02 4.14 0.17
C LEU A 28 1.22 3.92 -0.71
N LEU A 29 1.03 3.60 -1.99
CA LEU A 29 2.14 3.37 -2.92
C LEU A 29 3.00 4.62 -3.16
N ILE A 30 2.37 5.80 -3.22
CA ILE A 30 3.06 7.08 -3.40
C ILE A 30 3.76 7.52 -2.13
N VAL A 31 3.11 7.45 -0.96
CA VAL A 31 3.70 7.87 0.33
C VAL A 31 4.93 7.04 0.69
N LEU A 32 4.95 5.76 0.30
CA LEU A 32 6.11 4.89 0.48
C LEU A 32 7.18 5.05 -0.61
N ASP A 33 6.99 5.92 -1.61
CA ASP A 33 7.88 6.07 -2.77
C ASP A 33 8.18 4.74 -3.49
N LEU A 34 7.21 3.81 -3.52
CA LEU A 34 7.40 2.50 -4.16
C LEU A 34 7.63 2.64 -5.67
N ILE A 35 6.84 3.49 -6.34
CA ILE A 35 6.93 3.73 -7.79
C ILE A 35 8.28 4.39 -8.17
N PRO A 36 8.72 5.48 -7.51
CA PRO A 36 10.05 6.06 -7.73
C PRO A 36 11.19 5.04 -7.52
N ARG A 37 11.11 4.22 -6.46
CA ARG A 37 12.14 3.24 -6.14
C ARG A 37 12.24 2.14 -7.20
N LEU A 38 11.10 1.66 -7.72
CA LEU A 38 11.07 0.74 -8.86
C LEU A 38 11.71 1.34 -10.11
N ALA A 39 11.37 2.59 -10.45
CA ALA A 39 11.94 3.29 -11.59
C ALA A 39 13.46 3.52 -11.45
N GLN A 40 13.93 3.77 -10.21
CA GLN A 40 15.34 3.92 -9.89
C GLN A 40 16.11 2.61 -10.07
N VAL A 41 15.62 1.49 -9.52
CA VAL A 41 16.26 0.18 -9.65
C VAL A 41 16.32 -0.27 -11.12
N ALA A 42 15.30 0.06 -11.90
CA ALA A 42 15.27 -0.19 -13.34
C ALA A 42 16.15 0.78 -14.18
N ASN A 43 16.84 1.74 -13.55
CA ASN A 43 17.58 2.82 -14.21
C ASN A 43 16.75 3.58 -15.27
N ALA A 44 15.42 3.63 -15.09
CA ALA A 44 14.47 4.12 -16.07
C ALA A 44 13.60 5.26 -15.51
N TYR A 45 14.24 6.26 -14.88
CA TYR A 45 13.55 7.41 -14.29
C TYR A 45 12.68 8.17 -15.31
N ARG A 46 13.13 8.23 -16.58
CA ARG A 46 12.39 8.86 -17.68
C ARG A 46 11.11 8.11 -18.07
N MET A 47 10.94 6.87 -17.61
CA MET A 47 9.77 6.03 -17.86
C MET A 47 8.96 5.74 -16.59
N SER A 48 9.04 6.58 -15.55
CA SER A 48 8.24 6.41 -14.32
C SER A 48 6.73 6.27 -14.60
N ILE A 49 6.22 6.94 -15.64
CA ILE A 49 4.81 6.87 -16.04
C ILE A 49 4.39 5.46 -16.48
N TRP A 50 5.33 4.67 -17.02
CA TRP A 50 5.07 3.28 -17.43
C TRP A 50 4.93 2.37 -16.21
N PHE A 51 5.67 2.63 -15.14
CA PHE A 51 5.52 1.88 -13.88
C PHE A 51 4.19 2.21 -13.21
N GLU A 52 3.82 3.48 -13.17
CA GLU A 52 2.52 3.90 -12.63
C GLU A 52 1.35 3.28 -13.40
N THR A 53 1.37 3.36 -14.73
CA THR A 53 0.33 2.74 -15.57
C THR A 53 0.35 1.21 -15.49
N ALA A 54 1.50 0.56 -15.33
CA ALA A 54 1.58 -0.89 -15.11
C ALA A 54 0.91 -1.31 -13.79
N VAL A 55 1.11 -0.57 -12.71
CA VAL A 55 0.45 -0.83 -11.42
C VAL A 55 -1.06 -0.63 -11.51
N ILE A 56 -1.50 0.46 -12.16
CA ILE A 56 -2.93 0.73 -12.38
C ILE A 56 -3.56 -0.38 -13.23
N CYS A 57 -2.95 -0.74 -14.36
CA CYS A 57 -3.43 -1.83 -15.21
C CYS A 57 -3.45 -3.18 -14.48
N GLY A 58 -2.44 -3.48 -13.67
CA GLY A 58 -2.39 -4.70 -12.86
C GLY A 58 -3.50 -4.78 -11.82
N SER A 59 -3.75 -3.69 -11.09
CA SER A 59 -4.84 -3.63 -10.11
C SER A 59 -6.22 -3.75 -10.75
N LEU A 60 -6.44 -3.09 -11.90
CA LEU A 60 -7.66 -3.23 -12.69
C LEU A 60 -7.85 -4.67 -13.17
N TYR A 61 -6.81 -5.26 -13.75
CA TYR A 61 -6.85 -6.63 -14.26
C TYR A 61 -7.22 -7.63 -13.16
N TRP A 62 -6.55 -7.54 -12.00
CA TRP A 62 -6.81 -8.47 -10.90
C TRP A 62 -8.19 -8.26 -10.26
N THR A 63 -8.65 -7.01 -10.19
CA THR A 63 -10.03 -6.69 -9.74
C THR A 63 -11.06 -7.34 -10.66
N PHE A 64 -10.89 -7.21 -11.99
CA PHE A 64 -11.77 -7.88 -12.95
C PHE A 64 -11.70 -9.41 -12.87
N ALA A 65 -10.51 -9.98 -12.67
CA ALA A 65 -10.32 -11.41 -12.50
C ALA A 65 -11.04 -11.95 -11.25
N ASP A 66 -11.01 -11.19 -10.16
CA ASP A 66 -11.71 -11.53 -8.90
C ASP A 66 -13.23 -11.47 -9.07
N PHE A 67 -13.77 -10.41 -9.70
CA PHE A 67 -15.20 -10.30 -10.03
C PHE A 67 -15.68 -11.45 -10.91
N MET A 68 -14.90 -11.83 -11.92
CA MET A 68 -15.24 -12.95 -12.82
C MET A 68 -15.01 -14.32 -12.19
N ASN A 69 -14.61 -14.40 -10.92
CA ASN A 69 -14.29 -15.64 -10.20
C ASN A 69 -13.36 -16.54 -11.03
N TRP A 70 -12.33 -15.94 -11.63
CA TRP A 70 -11.41 -16.67 -12.48
C TRP A 70 -10.60 -17.66 -11.64
N LYS A 71 -11.05 -18.91 -11.61
CA LYS A 71 -10.34 -20.01 -10.96
C LYS A 71 -9.43 -20.66 -11.98
N LEU A 72 -8.14 -20.34 -11.89
CA LEU A 72 -7.12 -20.98 -12.71
C LEU A 72 -6.77 -22.35 -12.11
N SER A 73 -7.36 -23.42 -12.63
CA SER A 73 -6.99 -24.79 -12.28
C SER A 73 -5.65 -25.16 -12.93
N MET A 74 -4.55 -24.69 -12.35
CA MET A 74 -3.17 -24.94 -12.84
C MET A 74 -2.40 -25.92 -11.92
N PRO A 75 -1.42 -26.67 -12.47
CA PRO A 75 -0.60 -27.61 -11.70
C PRO A 75 0.19 -26.92 -10.57
N SER A 76 0.16 -27.51 -9.39
CA SER A 76 0.38 -26.84 -8.10
C SER A 76 1.83 -26.55 -7.71
N GLY A 77 2.84 -27.04 -8.44
CA GLY A 77 4.24 -26.93 -8.00
C GLY A 77 4.95 -25.65 -8.44
N ILE A 78 5.05 -25.46 -9.75
CA ILE A 78 5.92 -24.42 -10.36
C ILE A 78 5.22 -23.07 -10.44
N PHE A 79 3.91 -23.05 -10.68
CA PHE A 79 3.14 -21.80 -10.75
C PHE A 79 2.95 -21.15 -9.39
N LEU A 80 2.71 -21.95 -8.34
CA LEU A 80 2.59 -21.45 -6.96
C LEU A 80 3.93 -20.91 -6.44
N SER A 81 5.05 -21.57 -6.74
CA SER A 81 6.36 -21.05 -6.34
C SER A 81 6.71 -19.75 -7.08
N GLY A 82 6.40 -19.65 -8.38
CA GLY A 82 6.57 -18.42 -9.16
C GLY A 82 5.71 -17.27 -8.62
N ALA A 83 4.43 -17.52 -8.34
CA ALA A 83 3.53 -16.52 -7.76
C ALA A 83 3.99 -16.08 -6.36
N GLY A 84 4.42 -17.02 -5.51
CA GLY A 84 4.96 -16.72 -4.18
C GLY A 84 6.25 -15.91 -4.21
N LEU A 85 7.12 -16.12 -5.21
CA LEU A 85 8.32 -15.29 -5.41
C LEU A 85 7.95 -13.85 -5.79
N ILE A 86 6.96 -13.67 -6.68
CA ILE A 86 6.50 -12.33 -7.07
C ILE A 86 5.88 -11.60 -5.88
N ASP A 87 5.04 -12.28 -5.11
CA ASP A 87 4.46 -11.72 -3.89
C ASP A 87 5.55 -11.38 -2.85
N GLY A 88 6.50 -12.28 -2.63
CA GLY A 88 7.64 -12.05 -1.76
C GLY A 88 8.51 -10.86 -2.19
N MET A 89 8.73 -10.68 -3.50
CA MET A 89 9.42 -9.50 -4.04
C MET A 89 8.63 -8.22 -3.76
N PHE A 90 7.31 -8.24 -3.94
CA PHE A 90 6.44 -7.08 -3.66
C PHE A 90 6.46 -6.72 -2.17
N VAL A 91 6.23 -7.69 -1.28
CA VAL A 91 6.28 -7.49 0.18
C VAL A 91 7.66 -7.04 0.63
N GLY A 92 8.72 -7.62 0.06
CA GLY A 92 10.11 -7.22 0.34
C GLY A 92 10.39 -5.76 -0.06
N MET A 93 9.88 -5.31 -1.20
CA MET A 93 10.00 -3.91 -1.62
C MET A 93 9.21 -2.97 -0.70
N LEU A 94 8.00 -3.34 -0.28
CA LEU A 94 7.23 -2.57 0.69
C LEU A 94 7.97 -2.43 2.03
N ALA A 95 8.56 -3.52 2.53
CA ALA A 95 9.35 -3.49 3.76
C ALA A 95 10.59 -2.58 3.62
N ALA A 96 11.32 -2.68 2.51
CA ALA A 96 12.47 -1.85 2.23
C ALA A 96 12.11 -0.36 2.12
N ALA A 97 11.02 -0.04 1.42
CA ALA A 97 10.49 1.31 1.30
C ALA A 97 10.11 1.89 2.67
N LEU A 98 9.48 1.09 3.54
CA LEU A 98 9.13 1.51 4.89
C LEU A 98 10.38 1.87 5.71
N THR A 99 11.46 1.08 5.59
CA THR A 99 12.73 1.37 6.29
C THR A 99 13.41 2.63 5.77
N GLU A 100 13.28 2.93 4.47
CA GLU A 100 13.82 4.16 3.89
C GLU A 100 13.10 5.38 4.44
N VAL A 101 11.76 5.35 4.47
CA VAL A 101 10.95 6.43 5.04
C VAL A 101 11.24 6.61 6.55
N MET A 102 11.37 5.52 7.30
CA MET A 102 11.75 5.61 8.72
C MET A 102 13.14 6.23 8.90
N ASN A 103 14.08 5.97 7.99
CA ASN A 103 15.41 6.56 8.04
C ASN A 103 15.42 8.07 7.70
N VAL A 104 14.31 8.62 7.19
CA VAL A 104 14.15 10.08 7.00
C VAL A 104 13.88 10.80 8.33
N LEU A 105 13.30 10.15 9.34
CA LEU A 105 12.99 10.79 10.62
C LEU A 105 14.23 11.32 11.37
N PRO A 106 15.34 10.57 11.49
CA PRO A 106 16.59 11.10 12.03
C PRO A 106 17.14 12.27 11.22
N ILE A 107 16.99 12.23 9.88
CA ILE A 107 17.45 13.29 8.99
C ILE A 107 16.68 14.59 9.25
N LEU A 108 15.36 14.49 9.40
CA LEU A 108 14.51 15.63 9.76
C LEU A 108 14.87 16.18 11.14
N ALA A 109 15.05 15.31 12.15
CA ALA A 109 15.46 15.73 13.49
C ALA A 109 16.80 16.48 13.47
N LYS A 110 17.76 16.04 12.65
CA LYS A 110 19.04 16.74 12.47
C LYS A 110 18.87 18.08 11.74
N ARG A 111 18.03 18.15 10.71
CA ARG A 111 17.74 19.41 9.99
C ARG A 111 17.05 20.46 10.86
N MET A 112 16.24 20.04 11.83
CA MET A 112 15.59 20.94 12.77
C MET A 112 16.47 21.36 13.96
N ASN A 113 17.76 20.97 14.00
CA ASN A 113 18.66 21.12 15.16
C ASN A 113 18.16 20.41 16.44
N LEU A 114 17.28 19.42 16.32
CA LEU A 114 16.83 18.56 17.42
C LEU A 114 17.73 17.33 17.61
N SER A 115 18.98 17.36 17.14
CA SER A 115 19.90 16.22 17.22
C SER A 115 20.12 15.72 18.66
N SER A 116 20.14 16.63 19.63
CA SER A 116 20.25 16.30 21.07
C SER A 116 18.99 15.63 21.63
N TYR A 117 17.84 15.76 20.98
CA TYR A 117 16.56 15.19 21.40
C TYR A 117 16.13 13.98 20.57
N MET A 118 17.04 13.38 19.77
CA MET A 118 16.72 12.17 18.99
C MET A 118 16.13 11.05 19.85
N VAL A 119 16.68 10.83 21.04
CA VAL A 119 16.18 9.80 21.98
C VAL A 119 14.74 10.10 22.38
N ALA A 120 14.41 11.37 22.67
CA ALA A 120 13.05 11.76 23.02
C ALA A 120 12.07 11.56 21.86
N LEU A 121 12.49 11.82 20.62
CA LEU A 121 11.66 11.67 19.43
C LEU A 121 11.38 10.18 19.12
N VAL A 122 12.40 9.32 19.26
CA VAL A 122 12.23 7.86 19.15
C VAL A 122 11.33 7.34 20.27
N MET A 123 11.51 7.81 21.52
CA MET A 123 10.65 7.41 22.63
C MET A 123 9.20 7.85 22.44
N ALA A 124 8.96 9.06 21.91
CA ALA A 124 7.61 9.51 21.56
C ALA A 124 6.95 8.61 20.50
N MET A 125 7.71 8.16 19.49
CA MET A 125 7.22 7.21 18.49
C MET A 125 6.89 5.85 19.10
N VAL A 126 7.77 5.30 19.95
CA VAL A 126 7.54 4.02 20.62
C VAL A 126 6.32 4.09 21.53
N LEU A 127 6.18 5.17 22.30
CA LEU A 127 5.00 5.41 23.14
C LEU A 127 3.73 5.56 22.30
N GLY A 128 3.77 6.28 21.18
CA GLY A 128 2.64 6.38 20.26
C GLY A 128 2.20 5.01 19.71
N LYS A 129 3.14 4.17 19.26
CA LYS A 129 2.84 2.82 18.77
C LYS A 129 2.30 1.90 19.87
N THR A 130 2.89 1.94 21.06
CA THR A 130 2.44 1.12 22.19
C THR A 130 1.06 1.53 22.68
N LEU A 131 0.79 2.84 22.82
CA LEU A 131 -0.53 3.35 23.17
C LEU A 131 -1.57 3.02 22.09
N GLY A 132 -1.23 3.16 20.81
CA GLY A 132 -2.11 2.78 19.70
C GLY A 132 -2.45 1.28 19.72
N SER A 133 -1.46 0.43 19.95
CA SER A 133 -1.67 -1.03 20.09
C SER A 133 -2.50 -1.39 21.32
N LEU A 134 -2.27 -0.71 22.46
CA LEU A 134 -3.07 -0.89 23.67
C LEU A 134 -4.52 -0.45 23.43
N PHE A 135 -4.74 0.65 22.71
CA PHE A 135 -6.07 1.15 22.37
C PHE A 135 -6.84 0.20 21.47
N ASP A 136 -6.19 -0.32 20.42
CA ASP A 136 -6.78 -1.35 19.54
C ASP A 136 -7.19 -2.59 20.35
N TRP A 137 -6.31 -3.06 21.23
CA TRP A 137 -6.57 -4.24 22.06
C TRP A 137 -7.68 -4.04 23.10
N LEU A 138 -7.77 -2.86 23.72
CA LEU A 138 -8.73 -2.57 24.79
C LEU A 138 -10.12 -2.14 24.29
N VAL A 139 -10.22 -1.52 23.10
CA VAL A 139 -11.47 -0.90 22.63
C VAL A 139 -12.10 -1.64 21.44
N PHE A 140 -11.28 -2.17 20.52
CA PHE A 140 -11.80 -2.84 19.33
C PHE A 140 -11.85 -4.36 19.45
N GLN A 141 -10.95 -4.95 20.24
CA GLN A 141 -10.86 -6.40 20.43
C GLN A 141 -11.50 -6.94 21.73
N TRP A 142 -12.02 -6.06 22.59
CA TRP A 142 -12.81 -6.39 23.79
C TRP A 142 -14.29 -6.07 23.58
#